data_AF-A0A8T3MR05-F1
#
_entry.id   AF-A0A8T3MR05-F1
#
_cell.length_a   1.000
_cell.length_b   1.000
_cell.length_c   1.000
_cell.angle_alpha   90.00
_cell.angle_beta   90.00
_cell.angle_gamma   90.00
#
_symmetry.space_group_name_H-M   'P 1'
#
loop_
_entity.id
_entity.type
_entity.pdbx_description
1 polymer ?
#
loop_
_entity_poly.entity_id
_entity_poly.type
_entity_poly.pdbx_seq_one_letter_code
_entity_poly.pdbx_strand_id
1 'polypeptide(L)'
;MLEQLDRSSHDRGVIRRPRRSRIVGLLGLTLLIGALVAPATTSAATTAEAGCAGHWPAAVQGKPTLLVAGARAGDYIWHDAYGWHLRVTHATSSRLVFSGRITASAPMRVTPFRLESGDWVALSADRLTITYRFVNYGHLDGLDFTTACARRVTFGGAMAGTKLPITRIWIGRHNRHPLQNPFSVLRVL
;
A
#
# COMPACT_ATOMS: atom_id res chain seq x y z
N MET A 1 -33.77 -55.32 13.41
CA MET A 1 -32.82 -56.40 13.73
C MET A 1 -31.55 -56.15 12.94
N LEU A 2 -30.34 -55.91 13.48
CA LEU A 2 -29.78 -55.59 14.82
C LEU A 2 -28.36 -55.00 14.51
N GLU A 3 -27.70 -54.07 15.23
CA GLU A 3 -28.07 -53.08 16.28
C GLU A 3 -26.99 -51.94 16.32
N GLN A 4 -27.09 -50.85 17.10
CA GLN A 4 -26.38 -50.55 18.38
C GLN A 4 -24.95 -51.16 18.53
N LEU A 5 -23.92 -50.48 19.08
CA LEU A 5 -23.86 -49.34 20.03
C LEU A 5 -22.43 -48.69 20.09
N ASP A 6 -22.26 -47.76 21.05
CA ASP A 6 -21.03 -47.24 21.69
C ASP A 6 -20.34 -46.01 21.05
N ARG A 7 -20.38 -44.75 21.56
CA ARG A 7 -20.45 -44.09 22.89
C ARG A 7 -19.08 -43.67 23.45
N SER A 8 -19.08 -42.46 24.02
CA SER A 8 -18.21 -41.98 25.11
C SER A 8 -16.84 -41.33 24.80
N SER A 9 -16.87 -40.00 24.94
CA SER A 9 -16.02 -39.23 25.87
C SER A 9 -14.49 -39.16 25.65
N HIS A 10 -13.97 -37.93 25.59
CA HIS A 10 -13.07 -37.46 26.66
C HIS A 10 -13.21 -35.95 26.88
N ASP A 11 -13.82 -35.60 28.02
CA ASP A 11 -13.76 -34.26 28.62
C ASP A 11 -12.35 -33.99 29.19
N ARG A 12 -11.92 -32.72 29.17
CA ARG A 12 -10.84 -32.15 30.00
C ARG A 12 -10.82 -30.62 29.89
N GLY A 13 -11.66 -29.96 30.69
CA GLY A 13 -11.68 -28.50 30.82
C GLY A 13 -10.43 -27.90 31.48
N VAL A 14 -10.17 -26.60 31.24
CA VAL A 14 -9.14 -25.83 31.95
C VAL A 14 -9.77 -24.81 32.91
N ILE A 15 -9.67 -25.22 34.18
CA ILE A 15 -9.81 -24.54 35.47
C ILE A 15 -9.77 -22.99 35.47
N ARG A 16 -10.71 -22.38 36.23
CA ARG A 16 -10.70 -20.98 36.69
C ARG A 16 -10.00 -20.82 38.06
N ARG A 17 -9.72 -19.55 38.43
CA ARG A 17 -9.55 -18.95 39.79
C ARG A 17 -8.07 -18.76 40.25
N PRO A 18 -7.78 -18.09 41.41
CA PRO A 18 -7.89 -16.62 41.53
C PRO A 18 -6.79 -15.91 42.40
N ARG A 19 -6.90 -14.58 42.50
CA ARG A 19 -6.56 -13.71 43.67
C ARG A 19 -5.13 -13.70 44.29
N ARG A 20 -4.55 -12.49 44.24
CA ARG A 20 -3.89 -11.72 45.34
C ARG A 20 -2.88 -12.43 46.26
N SER A 21 -1.68 -11.85 46.36
CA SER A 21 -0.99 -11.73 47.65
C SER A 21 -0.34 -10.36 47.82
N ARG A 22 -0.14 -9.92 49.07
CA ARG A 22 0.48 -8.64 49.47
C ARG A 22 1.87 -8.94 50.03
N ILE A 23 2.83 -8.04 49.82
CA ILE A 23 4.08 -7.98 50.59
C ILE A 23 4.31 -6.53 51.05
N VAL A 24 4.86 -6.39 52.26
CA VAL A 24 5.12 -5.14 52.99
C VAL A 24 6.60 -5.15 53.44
N GLY A 25 7.21 -3.97 53.54
CA GLY A 25 8.61 -3.77 53.96
C GLY A 25 9.47 -3.21 52.82
N LEU A 26 10.46 -2.34 53.06
CA LEU A 26 11.06 -1.88 54.31
C LEU A 26 11.50 -0.39 54.17
N LEU A 27 11.62 0.37 55.26
CA LEU A 27 12.25 1.70 55.19
C LEU A 27 13.75 1.57 54.93
N GLY A 28 14.28 2.36 53.99
CA GLY A 28 15.71 2.51 53.72
C GLY A 28 16.08 3.97 53.51
N LEU A 29 16.66 4.60 54.55
CA LEU A 29 17.15 5.97 54.51
C LEU A 29 18.33 6.07 53.54
N THR A 30 18.23 6.90 52.50
CA THR A 30 19.28 7.10 51.49
C THR A 30 19.70 8.56 51.38
N LEU A 31 21.01 8.79 51.34
CA LEU A 31 21.62 10.12 51.27
C LEU A 31 21.31 10.80 49.91
N LEU A 32 20.78 12.03 49.96
CA LEU A 32 20.66 12.91 48.79
C LEU A 32 22.03 13.52 48.46
N ILE A 33 22.78 12.88 47.56
CA ILE A 33 23.89 13.52 46.85
C ILE A 33 23.33 14.13 45.56
N GLY A 34 23.24 15.47 45.53
CA GLY A 34 22.74 16.22 44.38
C GLY A 34 23.73 16.25 43.21
N ALA A 35 23.75 15.19 42.40
CA ALA A 35 24.43 15.22 41.10
C ALA A 35 23.55 15.94 40.06
N LEU A 36 24.08 16.98 39.40
CA LEU A 36 23.44 17.60 38.25
C LEU A 36 23.49 16.62 37.06
N VAL A 37 22.47 15.76 36.94
CA VAL A 37 22.27 14.94 35.74
C VAL A 37 21.64 15.83 34.68
N ALA A 38 22.48 16.44 33.85
CA ALA A 38 22.02 17.06 32.62
C ALA A 38 21.34 15.97 31.77
N PRO A 39 20.09 16.19 31.28
CA PRO A 39 19.47 15.25 30.36
C PRO A 39 20.26 15.28 29.05
N ALA A 40 21.11 14.27 28.85
CA ALA A 40 21.71 14.03 27.55
C ALA A 40 20.56 13.76 26.56
N THR A 41 20.26 14.76 25.73
CA THR A 41 19.35 14.62 24.61
C THR A 41 20.03 13.74 23.58
N THR A 42 19.95 12.43 23.78
CA THR A 42 20.24 11.44 22.74
C THR A 42 19.25 11.68 21.61
N SER A 43 19.65 12.53 20.66
CA SER A 43 19.06 12.55 19.34
C SER A 43 19.20 11.16 18.78
N ALA A 44 18.10 10.40 18.84
CA ALA A 44 17.96 9.16 18.11
C ALA A 44 18.11 9.52 16.64
N ALA A 45 19.33 9.33 16.12
CA ALA A 45 19.60 9.43 14.70
C ALA A 45 18.64 8.45 14.03
N THR A 46 17.58 9.00 13.44
CA THR A 46 16.66 8.21 12.65
C THR A 46 17.53 7.62 11.55
N THR A 47 17.71 6.30 11.57
CA THR A 47 18.37 5.61 10.48
C THR A 47 17.51 5.85 9.26
N ALA A 48 17.89 6.87 8.49
CA ALA A 48 17.51 6.95 7.10
C ALA A 48 17.85 5.59 6.51
N GLU A 49 16.81 4.84 6.13
CA GLU A 49 16.92 3.59 5.40
C GLU A 49 18.01 3.78 4.36
N ALA A 50 19.08 2.96 4.40
CA ALA A 50 20.32 3.21 3.66
C ALA A 50 19.99 3.29 2.16
N GLY A 51 19.83 4.54 1.70
CA GLY A 51 18.73 4.83 0.80
C GLY A 51 19.03 4.43 -0.63
N CYS A 52 18.07 3.74 -1.26
CA CYS A 52 18.10 3.47 -2.69
C CYS A 52 18.48 4.75 -3.46
N ALA A 53 19.67 4.79 -4.03
CA ALA A 53 20.23 6.01 -4.60
C ALA A 53 19.29 6.65 -5.63
N GLY A 54 19.15 7.97 -5.53
CA GLY A 54 18.28 8.76 -6.39
C GLY A 54 16.79 8.79 -6.00
N HIS A 55 16.08 9.72 -6.60
CA HIS A 55 14.68 10.06 -6.32
C HIS A 55 13.80 9.88 -7.57
N TRP A 56 12.49 9.74 -7.39
CA TRP A 56 11.57 9.77 -8.55
C TRP A 56 11.40 11.19 -9.09
N PRO A 57 11.32 11.40 -10.42
CA PRO A 57 11.33 12.74 -11.01
C PRO A 57 10.20 13.61 -10.49
N ALA A 58 10.44 14.93 -10.34
CA ALA A 58 9.42 15.88 -9.88
C ALA A 58 8.10 15.80 -10.69
N ALA A 59 8.17 15.42 -11.97
CA ALA A 59 7.01 15.24 -12.84
C ALA A 59 5.99 14.18 -12.36
N VAL A 60 6.39 13.20 -11.53
CA VAL A 60 5.46 12.18 -10.98
C VAL A 60 4.97 12.51 -9.57
N GLN A 61 5.48 13.56 -8.94
CA GLN A 61 5.24 13.81 -7.51
C GLN A 61 3.87 14.45 -7.25
N GLY A 62 3.20 13.96 -6.21
CA GLY A 62 1.94 14.45 -5.68
C GLY A 62 0.70 14.09 -6.52
N LYS A 63 -0.44 13.94 -5.83
CA LYS A 63 -1.73 13.58 -6.44
C LYS A 63 -2.10 14.53 -7.60
N PRO A 64 -2.55 14.02 -8.77
CA PRO A 64 -3.03 14.85 -9.87
C PRO A 64 -4.20 15.73 -9.43
N THR A 65 -4.15 17.01 -9.79
CA THR A 65 -5.13 18.01 -9.36
C THR A 65 -6.50 17.85 -10.02
N LEU A 66 -6.58 17.12 -11.15
CA LEU A 66 -7.85 16.75 -11.80
C LEU A 66 -8.50 15.46 -11.23
N LEU A 67 -7.86 14.78 -10.26
CA LEU A 67 -8.38 13.52 -9.71
C LEU A 67 -9.45 13.72 -8.62
N VAL A 68 -10.70 13.58 -9.04
CA VAL A 68 -11.91 13.43 -8.22
C VAL A 68 -12.72 12.21 -8.70
N ALA A 69 -13.63 11.68 -7.89
CA ALA A 69 -14.63 10.73 -8.39
C ALA A 69 -15.49 11.41 -9.47
N GLY A 70 -15.85 10.70 -10.53
CA GLY A 70 -16.57 11.30 -11.67
C GLY A 70 -15.69 12.15 -12.60
N ALA A 71 -14.35 12.15 -12.44
CA ALA A 71 -13.47 12.89 -13.33
C ALA A 71 -13.40 12.27 -14.75
N ARG A 72 -12.60 12.87 -15.63
CA ARG A 72 -12.41 12.38 -17.01
C ARG A 72 -11.91 10.93 -16.98
N ALA A 73 -12.47 10.09 -17.85
CA ALA A 73 -12.15 8.67 -17.90
C ALA A 73 -10.66 8.42 -18.13
N GLY A 74 -9.99 7.67 -17.25
CA GLY A 74 -8.58 7.30 -17.42
C GLY A 74 -7.84 6.91 -16.13
N ASP A 75 -6.52 6.73 -16.26
CA ASP A 75 -5.59 6.37 -15.19
C ASP A 75 -4.96 7.64 -14.61
N TYR A 76 -4.92 7.74 -13.28
CA TYR A 76 -4.32 8.84 -12.53
C TYR A 76 -3.21 8.28 -11.65
N ILE A 77 -1.96 8.64 -11.95
CA ILE A 77 -0.75 8.02 -11.40
C ILE A 77 0.11 9.08 -10.73
N TRP A 78 0.58 8.81 -9.52
CA TRP A 78 1.57 9.66 -8.84
C TRP A 78 2.44 8.88 -7.87
N HIS A 79 3.48 9.55 -7.41
CA HIS A 79 4.30 9.14 -6.28
C HIS A 79 4.21 10.21 -5.17
N ASP A 80 4.26 9.80 -3.91
CA ASP A 80 4.52 10.68 -2.77
C ASP A 80 5.24 9.93 -1.63
N ALA A 81 5.22 10.44 -0.40
CA ALA A 81 5.92 9.83 0.74
C ALA A 81 5.43 8.41 1.08
N TYR A 82 4.21 8.03 0.67
CA TYR A 82 3.64 6.71 0.91
C TYR A 82 3.90 5.70 -0.23
N GLY A 83 4.59 6.13 -1.29
CA GLY A 83 4.97 5.30 -2.43
C GLY A 83 4.25 5.72 -3.72
N TRP A 84 3.92 4.74 -4.54
CA TRP A 84 3.20 4.93 -5.79
C TRP A 84 1.71 4.67 -5.64
N HIS A 85 0.92 5.42 -6.40
CA HIS A 85 -0.53 5.36 -6.41
C HIS A 85 -1.03 5.31 -7.85
N LEU A 86 -1.98 4.41 -8.11
CA LEU A 86 -2.80 4.41 -9.32
C LEU A 86 -4.26 4.48 -8.91
N ARG A 87 -5.02 5.38 -9.53
CA ARG A 87 -6.48 5.47 -9.41
C ARG A 87 -7.13 5.52 -10.77
N VAL A 88 -8.32 4.94 -10.88
CA VAL A 88 -9.18 5.01 -12.07
C VAL A 88 -10.53 5.61 -11.72
N THR A 89 -11.14 6.27 -12.69
CA THR A 89 -12.50 6.83 -12.59
C THR A 89 -13.04 7.20 -13.98
N HIS A 90 -14.32 7.51 -14.10
CA HIS A 90 -14.95 8.15 -15.27
C HIS A 90 -16.21 8.91 -14.89
N ALA A 91 -16.69 9.79 -15.78
CA ALA A 91 -17.77 10.74 -15.49
C ALA A 91 -19.21 10.16 -15.54
N THR A 92 -19.39 8.84 -15.56
CA THR A 92 -20.71 8.19 -15.73
C THR A 92 -20.88 7.05 -14.74
N SER A 93 -22.12 6.64 -14.48
CA SER A 93 -22.45 5.43 -13.72
C SER A 93 -22.53 4.16 -14.58
N SER A 94 -22.17 4.23 -15.86
CA SER A 94 -22.17 3.08 -16.78
C SER A 94 -20.92 2.23 -16.57
N ARG A 95 -21.07 0.91 -16.38
CA ARG A 95 -19.96 -0.03 -16.16
C ARG A 95 -18.81 0.16 -17.17
N LEU A 96 -17.63 0.56 -16.69
CA LEU A 96 -16.42 0.66 -17.49
C LEU A 96 -15.30 -0.17 -16.88
N VAL A 97 -14.58 -0.93 -17.71
CA VAL A 97 -13.48 -1.77 -17.25
C VAL A 97 -12.15 -1.07 -17.46
N PHE A 98 -11.38 -0.92 -16.38
CA PHE A 98 -9.97 -0.59 -16.43
C PHE A 98 -9.14 -1.84 -16.16
N SER A 99 -8.00 -1.98 -16.80
CA SER A 99 -7.05 -3.04 -16.51
C SER A 99 -5.64 -2.63 -16.90
N GLY A 100 -4.64 -3.34 -16.40
CA GLY A 100 -3.27 -3.00 -16.76
C GLY A 100 -2.21 -3.88 -16.11
N ARG A 101 -0.97 -3.52 -16.40
CA ARG A 101 0.24 -4.15 -15.87
C ARG A 101 1.23 -3.07 -15.46
N ILE A 102 1.76 -3.20 -14.25
CA ILE A 102 2.85 -2.39 -13.72
C ILE A 102 4.04 -3.32 -13.52
N THR A 103 5.21 -2.98 -14.05
CA THR A 103 6.45 -3.74 -13.80
C THR A 103 7.53 -2.87 -13.17
N ALA A 104 8.36 -3.45 -12.31
CA ALA A 104 9.44 -2.75 -11.65
C ALA A 104 10.76 -3.51 -11.75
N SER A 105 11.89 -2.79 -11.71
CA SER A 105 13.23 -3.40 -11.72
C SER A 105 13.69 -3.94 -10.35
N ALA A 106 12.79 -3.99 -9.37
CA ALA A 106 13.01 -4.56 -8.03
C ALA A 106 11.64 -4.93 -7.42
N PRO A 107 11.60 -5.81 -6.40
CA PRO A 107 10.36 -6.27 -5.77
C PRO A 107 9.43 -5.15 -5.30
N MET A 108 8.13 -5.41 -5.42
CA MET A 108 7.05 -4.54 -4.96
C MET A 108 6.28 -5.13 -3.76
N ARG A 109 5.57 -4.24 -3.07
CA ARG A 109 4.43 -4.54 -2.19
C ARG A 109 3.23 -3.78 -2.74
N VAL A 110 2.05 -4.39 -2.77
CA VAL A 110 0.82 -3.77 -3.30
C VAL A 110 -0.31 -3.87 -2.28
N THR A 111 -1.08 -2.80 -2.17
CA THR A 111 -2.28 -2.66 -1.34
C THR A 111 -3.42 -2.23 -2.26
N PRO A 112 -4.48 -3.03 -2.43
CA PRO A 112 -5.63 -2.63 -3.22
C PRO A 112 -6.38 -1.44 -2.59
N PHE A 113 -6.94 -0.57 -3.42
CA PHE A 113 -7.72 0.59 -2.97
C PHE A 113 -9.16 0.50 -3.47
N ARG A 114 -10.11 0.39 -2.53
CA ARG A 114 -11.56 0.37 -2.79
C ARG A 114 -11.97 -0.63 -3.88
N LEU A 115 -11.54 -1.88 -3.75
CA LEU A 115 -12.00 -2.93 -4.66
C LEU A 115 -13.45 -3.32 -4.37
N GLU A 116 -14.24 -3.48 -5.42
CA GLU A 116 -15.61 -3.98 -5.40
C GLU A 116 -15.70 -5.39 -6.01
N SER A 117 -16.92 -5.94 -6.13
CA SER A 117 -17.13 -7.28 -6.70
C SER A 117 -16.78 -7.32 -8.19
N GLY A 118 -15.84 -8.19 -8.56
CA GLY A 118 -15.31 -8.31 -9.93
C GLY A 118 -13.99 -7.56 -10.16
N ASP A 119 -13.50 -6.84 -9.15
CA ASP A 119 -12.17 -6.25 -9.15
C ASP A 119 -11.12 -7.24 -8.67
N TRP A 120 -9.88 -7.06 -9.13
CA TRP A 120 -8.73 -7.75 -8.58
C TRP A 120 -7.42 -7.01 -8.83
N VAL A 121 -6.47 -7.25 -7.93
CA VAL A 121 -5.07 -6.87 -8.06
C VAL A 121 -4.24 -8.10 -7.71
N ALA A 122 -3.33 -8.49 -8.59
CA ALA A 122 -2.44 -9.63 -8.40
C ALA A 122 -0.98 -9.20 -8.55
N LEU A 123 -0.15 -9.65 -7.60
CA LEU A 123 1.30 -9.50 -7.63
C LEU A 123 1.91 -10.85 -8.05
N SER A 124 2.83 -10.85 -9.01
CA SER A 124 3.55 -12.05 -9.46
C SER A 124 4.44 -12.63 -8.35
N ALA A 125 4.78 -13.92 -8.47
CA ALA A 125 5.61 -14.61 -7.47
C ALA A 125 7.01 -13.99 -7.28
N ASP A 126 7.61 -13.48 -8.36
CA ASP A 126 8.87 -12.71 -8.34
C ASP A 126 8.71 -11.28 -7.77
N ARG A 127 7.46 -10.84 -7.56
CA ARG A 127 7.06 -9.51 -7.08
C ARG A 127 7.48 -8.35 -8.01
N LEU A 128 7.83 -8.63 -9.26
CA LEU A 128 8.25 -7.66 -10.27
C LEU A 128 7.11 -7.18 -11.16
N THR A 129 5.94 -7.83 -11.11
CA THR A 129 4.75 -7.49 -11.89
C THR A 129 3.52 -7.38 -11.00
N ILE A 130 2.84 -6.23 -11.05
CA ILE A 130 1.44 -6.09 -10.65
C ILE A 130 0.59 -6.19 -11.92
N THR A 131 -0.50 -6.93 -11.86
CA THR A 131 -1.60 -6.89 -12.83
C THR A 131 -2.88 -6.52 -12.11
N TYR A 132 -3.76 -5.76 -12.75
CA TYR A 132 -5.00 -5.30 -12.13
C TYR A 132 -6.17 -5.28 -13.11
N ARG A 133 -7.37 -5.29 -12.54
CA ARG A 133 -8.64 -5.13 -13.23
C ARG A 133 -9.66 -4.49 -12.29
N PHE A 134 -10.34 -3.43 -12.76
CA PHE A 134 -11.38 -2.72 -12.03
C PHE A 134 -12.67 -2.63 -12.87
N VAL A 135 -13.83 -2.87 -12.26
CA VAL A 135 -15.19 -2.71 -12.80
C VAL A 135 -15.75 -1.39 -12.26
N ASN A 136 -15.30 -0.28 -12.81
CA ASN A 136 -15.65 1.04 -12.30
C ASN A 136 -17.06 1.48 -12.75
N TYR A 137 -17.73 2.24 -11.88
CA TYR A 137 -19.01 2.92 -12.12
C TYR A 137 -18.89 4.44 -11.84
N GLY A 138 -17.73 5.01 -12.10
CA GLY A 138 -17.42 6.43 -11.87
C GLY A 138 -16.90 6.78 -10.47
N HIS A 139 -16.76 5.79 -9.58
CA HIS A 139 -16.09 5.95 -8.29
C HIS A 139 -14.56 5.97 -8.42
N LEU A 140 -13.83 5.93 -7.30
CA LEU A 140 -12.37 5.87 -7.27
C LEU A 140 -11.93 4.46 -6.84
N ASP A 141 -11.46 3.67 -7.80
CA ASP A 141 -10.85 2.36 -7.56
C ASP A 141 -9.35 2.47 -7.83
N GLY A 142 -8.56 1.49 -7.39
CA GLY A 142 -7.16 1.45 -7.75
C GLY A 142 -6.28 0.58 -6.88
N LEU A 143 -5.02 0.98 -6.78
CA LEU A 143 -4.01 0.35 -5.94
C LEU A 143 -2.96 1.35 -5.49
N ASP A 144 -2.34 1.05 -4.36
CA ASP A 144 -1.14 1.68 -3.86
C ASP A 144 -0.02 0.64 -3.86
N PHE A 145 1.22 1.04 -4.18
CA PHE A 145 2.36 0.11 -4.13
C PHE A 145 3.65 0.81 -3.75
N THR A 146 4.50 0.09 -3.02
CA THR A 146 5.89 0.50 -2.79
C THR A 146 6.82 -0.37 -3.62
N THR A 147 7.91 0.25 -4.09
CA THR A 147 9.05 -0.45 -4.67
C THR A 147 10.16 -0.50 -3.63
N ALA A 148 10.98 -1.56 -3.64
CA ALA A 148 12.33 -1.50 -3.07
C ALA A 148 13.22 -0.52 -3.89
N CYS A 149 14.52 -0.81 -4.05
CA CYS A 149 15.44 -0.01 -4.87
C CYS A 149 15.23 -0.15 -6.39
N ALA A 150 13.97 -0.12 -6.85
CA ALA A 150 13.64 -0.08 -8.27
C ALA A 150 14.19 1.22 -8.88
N ARG A 151 15.05 1.06 -9.89
CA ARG A 151 15.55 2.15 -10.74
C ARG A 151 14.56 2.52 -11.84
N ARG A 152 13.61 1.63 -12.14
CA ARG A 152 12.58 1.76 -13.17
C ARG A 152 11.26 1.19 -12.68
N VAL A 153 10.17 1.91 -12.95
CA VAL A 153 8.79 1.38 -12.96
C VAL A 153 8.20 1.63 -14.34
N THR A 154 7.44 0.68 -14.88
CA THR A 154 6.76 0.79 -16.17
C THR A 154 5.27 0.55 -15.97
N PHE A 155 4.44 1.44 -16.51
CA PHE A 155 2.99 1.41 -16.41
C PHE A 155 2.39 1.15 -17.79
N GLY A 156 1.48 0.19 -17.90
CA GLY A 156 0.65 -0.03 -19.07
C GLY A 156 -0.82 -0.18 -18.68
N GLY A 157 -1.67 0.68 -19.23
CA GLY A 157 -3.11 0.74 -18.91
C GLY A 157 -4.01 0.49 -20.10
N ALA A 158 -5.21 -0.03 -19.85
CA ALA A 158 -6.26 -0.30 -20.82
C ALA A 158 -7.64 0.07 -20.25
N MET A 159 -8.54 0.46 -21.14
CA MET A 159 -9.93 0.83 -20.86
C MET A 159 -10.84 0.15 -21.89
N ALA A 160 -11.91 -0.50 -21.42
CA ALA A 160 -12.80 -1.31 -22.26
C ALA A 160 -12.04 -2.32 -23.16
N GLY A 161 -10.99 -2.95 -22.62
CA GLY A 161 -10.14 -3.90 -23.34
C GLY A 161 -9.18 -3.29 -24.38
N THR A 162 -9.30 -1.99 -24.66
CA THR A 162 -8.43 -1.27 -25.59
C THR A 162 -7.34 -0.52 -24.82
N LYS A 163 -6.13 -0.47 -25.40
CA LYS A 163 -5.00 0.32 -24.89
C LYS A 163 -5.41 1.76 -24.58
N LEU A 164 -5.15 2.21 -23.35
CA LEU A 164 -5.57 3.53 -22.89
C LEU A 164 -4.82 4.65 -23.66
N PRO A 165 -5.52 5.62 -24.29
CA PRO A 165 -4.87 6.76 -24.94
C PRO A 165 -4.04 7.58 -23.96
N ILE A 166 -2.89 8.10 -24.40
CA ILE A 166 -1.98 8.87 -23.53
C ILE A 166 -2.64 10.13 -22.92
N THR A 167 -3.61 10.72 -23.62
CA THR A 167 -4.42 11.86 -23.16
C THR A 167 -5.43 11.50 -22.05
N ARG A 168 -5.51 10.22 -21.67
CA ARG A 168 -6.27 9.67 -20.54
C ARG A 168 -5.36 9.04 -19.47
N ILE A 169 -4.07 9.38 -19.47
CA ILE A 169 -3.13 9.02 -18.41
C ILE A 169 -2.59 10.31 -17.80
N TRP A 170 -2.95 10.61 -16.56
CA TRP A 170 -2.52 11.82 -15.84
C TRP A 170 -1.47 11.48 -14.79
N ILE A 171 -0.33 12.16 -14.87
CA ILE A 171 0.87 11.88 -14.08
C ILE A 171 1.22 13.09 -13.20
N GLY A 172 1.33 12.84 -11.89
CA GLY A 172 1.73 13.81 -10.89
C GLY A 172 0.79 15.02 -10.75
N ARG A 173 1.13 15.94 -9.83
CA ARG A 173 0.32 17.12 -9.48
C ARG A 173 -0.09 17.98 -10.69
N HIS A 174 0.79 18.04 -11.69
CA HIS A 174 0.64 18.84 -12.90
C HIS A 174 -0.14 18.13 -14.03
N ASN A 175 -0.75 16.97 -13.76
CA ASN A 175 -1.59 16.23 -14.70
C ASN A 175 -0.90 15.94 -16.05
N ARG A 176 0.40 15.61 -16.03
CA ARG A 176 1.20 15.40 -17.24
C ARG A 176 0.74 14.14 -17.97
N HIS A 177 0.86 14.14 -19.30
CA HIS A 177 0.62 12.95 -20.12
C HIS A 177 1.96 12.29 -20.50
N PRO A 178 2.05 10.96 -20.54
CA PRO A 178 3.21 10.26 -21.07
C PRO A 178 3.25 10.38 -22.60
N LEU A 179 4.43 10.20 -23.21
CA LEU A 179 4.56 10.20 -24.68
C LEU A 179 4.02 8.93 -25.35
N GLN A 180 3.87 7.85 -24.57
CA GLN A 180 3.39 6.55 -25.04
C GLN A 180 2.70 5.78 -23.91
N ASN A 181 2.06 4.68 -24.26
CA ASN A 181 1.58 3.64 -23.36
C ASN A 181 2.13 2.31 -23.92
N PRO A 182 2.71 1.39 -23.13
CA PRO A 182 3.20 1.62 -21.78
C PRO A 182 4.30 2.69 -21.75
N PHE A 183 4.55 3.27 -20.58
CA PHE A 183 5.67 4.21 -20.35
C PHE A 183 6.47 3.82 -19.10
N SER A 184 7.76 4.16 -19.09
CA SER A 184 8.62 3.97 -17.92
C SER A 184 8.92 5.30 -17.22
N VAL A 185 9.01 5.24 -15.89
CA VAL A 185 9.62 6.27 -15.05
C VAL A 185 10.94 5.72 -14.50
N LEU A 186 11.98 6.55 -14.51
CA LEU A 186 13.31 6.21 -13.98
C LEU A 186 13.59 7.03 -12.73
N ARG A 187 14.32 6.46 -11.76
CA ARG A 187 14.94 7.28 -10.72
C ARG A 187 16.00 8.19 -11.34
N VAL A 188 16.01 9.45 -10.93
CA VAL A 188 17.11 10.40 -11.14
C VAL A 188 18.10 10.15 -10.03
N LEU A 189 19.37 9.87 -10.39
CA LEU A 189 20.46 9.68 -9.43
C LEU A 189 20.85 11.01 -8.77
#